data_AF-A0A1M7RDD8-F1
#
_entry.id   AF-A0A1M7RDD8-F1
#
_cell.length_a   1.000
_cell.length_b   1.000
_cell.length_c   1.000
_cell.angle_alpha   90.00
_cell.angle_beta   90.00
_cell.angle_gamma   90.00
#
_symmetry.space_group_name_H-M   'P 1'
#
loop_
_entity.id
_entity.type
_entity.pdbx_description
1 polymer ?
#
loop_
_entity_poly.entity_id
_entity_poly.type
_entity_poly.pdbx_seq_one_letter_code
_entity_poly.pdbx_strand_id
1 'polypeptide(L)'
;MSEAVKNLIIKGREVVADDWQVLRLAEPVEGAPAVDPATVAVPEGKFIVPLSLWLVQREVLAARTAAGEIAVWIASDERPETLKGLLDQFPLIAVDFPKFTDGRGYSIAYNLRTRLGWTGELRAVGDVLRDQLFSMQRVGFDAYAIRADRDVHDALKGLSDFSETYQASVDQKVPLFRRHARPVPATANNDGAGI
;
A
#
# COMPACT_ATOMS: atom_id res chain seq x y z
N MET A 1 18.68 -16.41 25.66
CA MET A 1 19.06 -15.31 24.76
C MET A 1 17.84 -15.04 23.90
N SER A 2 17.11 -13.97 24.17
CA SER A 2 15.81 -13.71 23.56
C SER A 2 16.00 -13.46 22.07
N GLU A 3 15.51 -14.39 21.26
CA GLU A 3 15.32 -14.20 19.83
C GLU A 3 14.33 -13.03 19.70
N ALA A 4 14.85 -11.82 19.49
CA ALA A 4 14.02 -10.74 18.98
C ALA A 4 13.44 -11.29 17.68
N VAL A 5 12.16 -11.68 17.70
CA VAL A 5 11.40 -12.02 16.51
C VAL A 5 11.60 -10.83 15.59
N LYS A 6 12.49 -10.96 14.61
CA LYS A 6 12.75 -9.89 13.65
C LYS A 6 11.42 -9.70 12.93
N ASN A 7 10.78 -8.56 13.13
CA ASN A 7 9.66 -8.17 12.28
C ASN A 7 10.27 -8.00 10.88
N LEU A 8 10.09 -9.01 10.04
CA LEU A 8 10.55 -8.99 8.65
C LEU A 8 9.37 -8.60 7.79
N ILE A 9 9.62 -7.70 6.85
CA ILE A 9 8.65 -7.31 5.82
C ILE A 9 9.27 -7.51 4.46
N ILE A 10 8.43 -7.52 3.42
CA ILE A 10 8.92 -7.41 2.05
C ILE A 10 8.91 -5.94 1.68
N LYS A 11 10.03 -5.40 1.18
CA LYS A 11 10.12 -4.05 0.64
C LYS A 11 10.93 -4.08 -0.65
N GLY A 12 10.41 -3.50 -1.72
CA GLY A 12 11.12 -3.42 -3.00
C GLY A 12 11.52 -4.79 -3.57
N ARG A 13 10.74 -5.84 -3.30
CA ARG A 13 11.02 -7.25 -3.65
C ARG A 13 12.19 -7.89 -2.90
N GLU A 14 12.55 -7.35 -1.73
CA GLU A 14 13.53 -7.93 -0.83
C GLU A 14 12.94 -8.10 0.56
N VAL A 15 13.42 -9.10 1.32
CA VAL A 15 13.05 -9.26 2.73
C VAL A 15 13.97 -8.39 3.57
N VAL A 16 13.39 -7.46 4.32
CA VAL A 16 14.11 -6.49 5.15
C VAL A 16 13.60 -6.52 6.58
N ALA A 17 14.44 -6.13 7.53
CA ALA A 17 14.01 -5.87 8.90
C ALA A 17 13.15 -4.60 8.96
N ASP A 18 12.09 -4.65 9.76
CA ASP A 18 11.17 -3.55 9.99
C ASP A 18 11.37 -2.99 11.39
N ASP A 19 11.62 -1.70 11.47
CA ASP A 19 11.78 -0.92 12.70
C ASP A 19 10.51 -0.15 13.09
N TRP A 20 9.44 -0.29 12.31
CA TRP A 20 8.16 0.35 12.58
C TRP A 20 7.22 -0.54 13.37
N GLN A 21 6.44 0.09 14.25
CA GLN A 21 5.35 -0.55 14.97
C GLN A 21 4.00 0.04 14.55
N VAL A 22 3.00 -0.81 14.30
CA VAL A 22 1.66 -0.34 13.94
C VAL A 22 0.84 -0.16 15.21
N LEU A 23 0.44 1.09 15.49
CA LEU A 23 -0.48 1.39 16.59
C LEU A 23 -1.91 1.06 16.16
N ARG A 24 -2.52 0.09 16.83
CA ARG A 24 -3.92 -0.31 16.63
C ARG A 24 -4.77 0.24 17.76
N LEU A 25 -5.83 0.96 17.40
CA LEU A 25 -6.89 1.29 18.36
C LEU A 25 -7.72 0.03 18.57
N ALA A 26 -8.17 -0.19 19.81
CA ALA A 26 -9.09 -1.28 20.09
C ALA A 26 -10.34 -1.12 19.22
N GLU A 27 -10.77 -2.20 18.56
CA GLU A 27 -12.02 -2.17 17.80
C GLU A 27 -13.17 -1.81 18.77
N PRO A 28 -14.15 -0.99 18.33
CA PRO A 28 -15.34 -0.73 19.12
C PRO A 28 -16.08 -2.05 19.33
N VAL A 29 -15.90 -2.66 20.50
CA VAL A 29 -16.70 -3.82 20.92
C VAL A 29 -18.11 -3.30 21.18
N GLU A 30 -19.13 -4.02 20.71
CA GLU A 30 -20.53 -3.65 20.93
C GLU A 30 -20.79 -3.46 22.44
N GLY A 31 -21.14 -2.23 22.86
CA GLY A 31 -21.34 -1.86 24.26
C GLY A 31 -20.11 -1.27 24.99
N ALA A 32 -18.94 -1.23 24.37
CA ALA A 32 -17.78 -0.50 24.88
C ALA A 32 -17.71 0.92 24.28
N PRO A 33 -17.33 1.95 25.06
CA PRO A 33 -17.12 3.28 24.53
C PRO A 33 -16.00 3.27 23.48
N ALA A 34 -16.25 3.91 22.33
CA ALA A 34 -15.21 4.12 21.32
C ALA A 34 -14.02 4.84 21.96
N VAL A 35 -12.81 4.36 21.69
CA VAL A 35 -11.58 5.01 22.18
C VAL A 35 -11.48 6.38 21.53
N ASP A 36 -11.50 7.45 22.32
CA ASP A 36 -11.30 8.82 21.83
C ASP A 36 -9.86 8.97 21.33
N PRO A 37 -9.64 9.17 20.01
CA PRO A 37 -8.30 9.33 19.47
C PRO A 37 -7.52 10.49 20.10
N ALA A 38 -8.18 11.50 20.69
CA ALA A 38 -7.50 12.60 21.37
C ALA A 38 -6.78 12.17 22.66
N THR A 39 -7.18 11.05 23.26
CA THR A 39 -6.69 10.60 24.57
C THR A 39 -5.60 9.52 24.48
N VAL A 40 -5.35 9.00 23.28
CA VAL A 40 -4.44 7.88 23.06
C VAL A 40 -3.00 8.37 23.02
N ALA A 41 -2.18 7.95 23.97
CA ALA A 41 -0.75 8.26 23.95
C ALA A 41 -0.02 7.42 22.88
N VAL A 42 0.79 8.08 22.05
CA VAL A 42 1.69 7.41 21.09
C VAL A 42 3.05 7.18 21.77
N PRO A 43 3.52 5.94 21.96
CA PRO A 43 4.81 5.66 22.59
C PRO A 43 6.00 6.26 21.82
N GLU A 44 7.16 6.36 22.47
CA GLU A 44 8.42 6.78 21.84
C GLU A 44 8.91 5.74 20.81
N GLY A 45 9.61 6.20 19.76
CA GLY A 45 10.10 5.37 18.67
C GLY A 45 9.30 5.53 17.37
N LYS A 46 9.49 4.60 16.42
CA LYS A 46 8.86 4.68 15.10
C LYS A 46 7.49 4.01 15.08
N PHE A 47 6.44 4.81 14.87
CA PHE A 47 5.06 4.34 14.88
C PHE A 47 4.30 4.71 13.63
N ILE A 48 3.57 3.73 13.10
CA ILE A 48 2.53 3.93 12.10
C ILE A 48 1.22 4.05 12.88
N VAL A 49 0.64 5.24 12.92
CA VAL A 49 -0.57 5.54 13.70
C VAL A 49 -1.81 5.63 12.81
N PRO A 50 -3.03 5.43 13.35
CA PRO A 50 -4.24 5.61 12.56
C PRO A 50 -4.32 7.05 12.04
N LEU A 51 -4.75 7.22 10.79
CA LEU A 51 -4.92 8.54 10.19
C LEU A 51 -5.83 9.45 11.03
N SER A 52 -6.97 8.93 11.47
CA SER A 52 -7.90 9.61 12.37
C SER A 52 -7.24 10.12 13.66
N LEU A 53 -6.35 9.35 14.28
CA LEU A 53 -5.60 9.76 15.47
C LEU A 53 -4.62 10.89 15.14
N TRP A 54 -3.85 10.74 14.06
CA TRP A 54 -2.87 11.75 13.67
C TRP A 54 -3.53 13.09 13.33
N LEU A 55 -4.69 13.07 12.68
CA LEU A 55 -5.44 14.30 12.35
C LEU A 55 -5.85 15.07 13.62
N VAL A 56 -6.26 14.36 14.67
CA VAL A 56 -6.65 14.97 15.96
C VAL A 56 -5.44 15.46 16.75
N GLN A 57 -4.35 14.70 16.74
CA GLN A 57 -3.13 14.99 17.52
C GLN A 57 -2.02 15.68 16.71
N ARG A 58 -2.36 16.31 15.59
CA ARG A 58 -1.37 16.80 14.62
C ARG A 58 -0.32 17.71 15.24
N GLU A 59 -0.74 18.66 16.08
CA GLU A 59 0.16 19.60 16.77
C GLU A 59 1.06 18.89 17.78
N VAL A 60 0.51 17.93 18.53
CA VAL A 60 1.24 17.15 19.54
C VAL A 60 2.31 16.28 18.88
N LEU A 61 2.01 15.70 17.73
CA LEU A 61 2.89 14.80 16.98
C LEU A 61 3.77 15.51 15.94
N ALA A 62 3.65 16.84 15.78
CA ALA A 62 4.30 17.59 14.71
C ALA A 62 5.83 17.41 14.70
N ALA A 63 6.47 17.57 15.87
CA ALA A 63 7.93 17.44 16.00
C ALA A 63 8.43 16.03 15.64
N ARG A 64 7.72 14.99 16.08
CA ARG A 64 8.06 13.59 15.80
C ARG A 64 7.77 13.19 14.36
N THR A 65 6.72 13.76 13.77
CA THR A 65 6.41 13.62 12.33
C THR A 65 7.55 14.22 11.50
N ALA A 66 8.00 15.44 11.83
CA ALA A 66 9.13 16.10 11.16
C ALA A 66 10.46 15.35 11.35
N ALA A 67 10.64 14.66 12.48
CA ALA A 67 11.79 13.79 12.74
C ALA A 67 11.72 12.44 11.99
N GLY A 68 10.63 12.14 11.28
CA GLY A 68 10.44 10.88 10.55
C GLY A 68 10.14 9.69 11.46
N GLU A 69 9.64 9.93 12.68
CA GLU A 69 9.25 8.87 13.63
C GLU A 69 7.78 8.50 13.54
N ILE A 70 6.96 9.35 12.92
CA ILE A 70 5.52 9.12 12.78
C ILE A 70 5.18 8.94 11.31
N ALA A 71 4.48 7.85 11.04
CA ALA A 71 3.82 7.55 9.78
C ALA A 71 2.33 7.31 10.04
N VAL A 72 1.52 7.28 8.99
CA VAL A 72 0.07 7.05 9.11
C VAL A 72 -0.35 5.78 8.39
N TRP A 73 -1.34 5.09 8.94
CA TRP A 73 -2.10 4.06 8.23
C TRP A 73 -3.53 4.50 7.98
N ILE A 74 -4.02 4.21 6.78
CA ILE A 74 -5.38 4.54 6.33
C ILE A 74 -6.25 3.30 6.50
N ALA A 75 -7.35 3.43 7.24
CA ALA A 75 -8.34 2.38 7.40
C ALA A 75 -9.11 2.14 6.09
N SER A 76 -9.70 0.94 5.97
CA SER A 76 -10.40 0.53 4.75
C SER A 76 -11.59 1.43 4.35
N ASP A 77 -12.18 2.17 5.29
CA ASP A 77 -13.32 3.07 5.12
C ASP A 77 -12.93 4.56 5.05
N GLU A 78 -11.65 4.86 5.25
CA GLU A 78 -11.10 6.22 5.16
C GLU A 78 -10.77 6.61 3.71
N ARG A 79 -10.63 7.93 3.50
CA ARG A 79 -10.36 8.52 2.19
C ARG A 79 -8.93 9.06 2.13
N PRO A 80 -8.10 8.63 1.16
CA PRO A 80 -6.71 9.12 1.05
C PRO A 80 -6.62 10.60 0.71
N GLU A 81 -7.67 11.20 0.13
CA GLU A 81 -7.71 12.62 -0.22
C GLU A 81 -7.56 13.55 0.99
N THR A 82 -7.81 13.06 2.21
CA THR A 82 -7.55 13.78 3.46
C THR A 82 -6.07 14.12 3.66
N LEU A 83 -5.15 13.37 3.04
CA LEU A 83 -3.71 13.61 3.07
C LEU A 83 -3.21 14.58 1.99
N LYS A 84 -4.11 15.17 1.20
CA LYS A 84 -3.72 16.09 0.12
C LYS A 84 -2.94 17.29 0.68
N GLY A 85 -1.73 17.50 0.17
CA GLY A 85 -0.83 18.56 0.63
C GLY A 85 -0.09 18.24 1.94
N LEU A 86 -0.27 17.03 2.49
CA LEU A 86 0.35 16.58 3.73
C LEU A 86 1.33 15.41 3.51
N LEU A 87 1.31 14.80 2.33
CA LEU A 87 2.08 13.59 2.01
C LEU A 87 3.58 13.72 2.32
N ASP A 88 4.18 14.88 2.03
CA ASP A 88 5.63 15.11 2.20
C ASP A 88 6.09 15.11 3.67
N GLN A 89 5.15 15.05 4.62
CA GLN A 89 5.46 14.96 6.06
C GLN A 89 5.80 13.54 6.51
N PHE A 90 5.45 12.52 5.72
CA PHE A 90 5.55 11.13 6.16
C PHE A 90 6.70 10.41 5.46
N PRO A 91 7.45 9.55 6.18
CA PRO A 91 8.44 8.67 5.55
C PRO A 91 7.77 7.50 4.80
N LEU A 92 6.58 7.09 5.25
CA LEU A 92 5.76 6.05 4.64
C LEU A 92 4.28 6.29 4.90
N ILE A 93 3.44 5.71 4.05
CA ILE A 93 2.00 5.61 4.26
C ILE A 93 1.64 4.13 4.22
N ALA A 94 0.88 3.68 5.21
CA ALA A 94 0.34 2.32 5.22
C ALA A 94 -1.15 2.31 4.87
N VAL A 95 -1.62 1.19 4.34
CA VAL A 95 -3.03 0.92 4.12
C VAL A 95 -3.37 -0.36 4.84
N ASP A 96 -4.42 -0.30 5.66
CA ASP A 96 -4.84 -1.41 6.47
C ASP A 96 -5.81 -2.34 5.73
N PHE A 97 -5.59 -3.64 5.92
CA PHE A 97 -6.44 -4.72 5.45
C PHE A 97 -6.97 -5.49 6.67
N PRO A 98 -8.12 -5.09 7.25
CA PRO A 98 -8.69 -5.77 8.41
C PRO A 98 -9.01 -7.24 8.14
N LYS A 99 -9.39 -7.56 6.90
CA LYS A 99 -9.69 -8.90 6.42
C LYS A 99 -9.16 -9.05 4.99
N PHE A 100 -8.68 -10.23 4.63
CA PHE A 100 -8.15 -10.51 3.29
C PHE A 100 -9.17 -10.26 2.17
N THR A 101 -10.48 -10.36 2.45
CA THR A 101 -11.55 -10.11 1.47
C THR A 101 -11.81 -8.63 1.20
N ASP A 102 -11.14 -7.72 1.90
CA ASP A 102 -11.35 -6.28 1.74
C ASP A 102 -10.57 -5.71 0.55
N GLY A 103 -11.31 -5.36 -0.51
CA GLY A 103 -10.74 -4.77 -1.71
C GLY A 103 -10.50 -3.25 -1.66
N ARG A 104 -10.99 -2.53 -0.64
CA ARG A 104 -10.95 -1.05 -0.63
C ARG A 104 -9.52 -0.51 -0.58
N GLY A 105 -8.62 -1.22 0.09
CA GLY A 105 -7.20 -0.87 0.17
C GLY A 105 -6.51 -0.73 -1.20
N TYR A 106 -6.96 -1.49 -2.20
CA TYR A 106 -6.43 -1.39 -3.57
C TYR A 106 -6.77 -0.06 -4.23
N SER A 107 -8.01 0.40 -4.06
CA SER A 107 -8.46 1.70 -4.56
C SER A 107 -7.75 2.86 -3.85
N ILE A 108 -7.53 2.73 -2.54
CA ILE A 108 -6.78 3.70 -1.74
C ILE A 108 -5.35 3.83 -2.28
N ALA A 109 -4.64 2.72 -2.45
CA ALA A 109 -3.29 2.69 -3.00
C ALA A 109 -3.21 3.29 -4.41
N TYR A 110 -4.13 2.90 -5.29
CA TYR A 110 -4.20 3.43 -6.63
C TYR A 110 -4.39 4.96 -6.64
N ASN A 111 -5.28 5.50 -5.80
CA ASN A 111 -5.52 6.94 -5.69
C ASN A 111 -4.31 7.68 -5.10
N LEU A 112 -3.63 7.11 -4.09
CA LEU A 112 -2.40 7.68 -3.55
C LEU A 112 -1.35 7.87 -4.64
N ARG A 113 -1.11 6.84 -5.47
CA ARG A 113 -0.12 6.92 -6.55
C ARG A 113 -0.56 7.81 -7.71
N THR A 114 -1.80 7.68 -8.18
CA THR A 114 -2.23 8.29 -9.45
C THR A 114 -2.83 9.69 -9.30
N ARG A 115 -3.54 9.95 -8.21
CA ARG A 115 -4.26 11.23 -7.99
C ARG A 115 -3.51 12.16 -7.06
N LEU A 116 -2.92 11.61 -6.00
CA LEU A 116 -2.21 12.39 -4.99
C LEU A 116 -0.70 12.43 -5.23
N GLY A 117 -0.18 11.60 -6.14
CA GLY A 117 1.22 11.63 -6.55
C GLY A 117 2.18 11.12 -5.49
N TRP A 118 1.73 10.28 -4.56
CA TRP A 118 2.59 9.69 -3.54
C TRP A 118 3.68 8.81 -4.18
N THR A 119 4.93 9.11 -3.90
CA THR A 119 6.10 8.37 -4.43
C THR A 119 6.91 7.66 -3.36
N GLY A 120 6.69 7.98 -2.08
CA GLY A 120 7.34 7.29 -0.97
C GLY A 120 6.82 5.86 -0.77
N GLU A 121 7.26 5.26 0.33
CA GLU A 121 6.88 3.89 0.69
C GLU A 121 5.36 3.79 0.89
N LEU A 122 4.75 2.80 0.24
CA LEU A 122 3.35 2.46 0.38
C LEU A 122 3.23 1.03 0.88
N ARG A 123 2.88 0.90 2.16
CA ARG A 123 2.92 -0.36 2.89
C ARG A 123 1.54 -0.98 3.07
N ALA A 124 1.37 -2.26 2.73
CA ALA A 124 0.20 -3.04 3.13
C ALA A 124 0.40 -3.61 4.53
N VAL A 125 -0.57 -3.43 5.44
CA VAL A 125 -0.54 -3.96 6.81
C VAL A 125 -1.86 -4.66 7.16
N GLY A 126 -1.86 -5.60 8.10
CA GLY A 126 -3.05 -6.36 8.50
C GLY A 126 -3.06 -7.79 7.96
N ASP A 127 -4.19 -8.24 7.42
CA ASP A 127 -4.38 -9.59 6.86
C ASP A 127 -3.84 -9.70 5.43
N VAL A 128 -2.54 -9.44 5.27
CA VAL A 128 -1.82 -9.47 3.98
C VAL A 128 -1.30 -10.86 3.69
N LEU A 129 -1.70 -11.42 2.54
CA LEU A 129 -1.40 -12.78 2.11
C LEU A 129 -0.56 -12.83 0.83
N ARG A 130 0.18 -13.94 0.65
CA ARG A 130 1.07 -14.20 -0.50
C ARG A 130 0.36 -14.01 -1.86
N ASP A 131 -0.83 -14.57 -1.99
CA ASP A 131 -1.63 -14.59 -3.23
C ASP A 131 -2.11 -13.18 -3.66
N GLN A 132 -2.08 -12.22 -2.73
CA GLN A 132 -2.51 -10.85 -2.99
C GLN A 132 -1.35 -9.95 -3.44
N LEU A 133 -0.10 -10.32 -3.13
CA LEU A 133 1.05 -9.43 -3.30
C LEU A 133 1.22 -8.95 -4.74
N PHE A 134 1.04 -9.82 -5.72
CA PHE A 134 1.10 -9.43 -7.13
C PHE A 134 0.10 -8.33 -7.45
N SER A 135 -1.17 -8.52 -7.11
CA SER A 135 -2.23 -7.54 -7.34
C SER A 135 -1.98 -6.24 -6.58
N MET A 136 -1.47 -6.32 -5.35
CA MET A 136 -1.11 -5.15 -4.54
C MET A 136 0.03 -4.37 -5.18
N GLN A 137 1.08 -5.04 -5.68
CA GLN A 137 2.18 -4.39 -6.41
C GLN A 137 1.64 -3.59 -7.60
N ARG A 138 0.71 -4.18 -8.36
CA ARG A 138 0.15 -3.54 -9.55
C ARG A 138 -0.56 -2.23 -9.27
N VAL A 139 -1.26 -2.13 -8.14
CA VAL A 139 -1.93 -0.88 -7.73
C VAL A 139 -1.00 0.10 -6.99
N GLY A 140 0.25 -0.30 -6.76
CA GLY A 140 1.32 0.59 -6.34
C GLY A 140 1.87 0.38 -4.93
N PHE A 141 1.50 -0.69 -4.24
CA PHE A 141 2.21 -1.08 -3.01
C PHE A 141 3.66 -1.48 -3.33
N ASP A 142 4.59 -1.14 -2.44
CA ASP A 142 6.00 -1.51 -2.53
C ASP A 142 6.57 -2.11 -1.24
N ALA A 143 5.81 -2.06 -0.15
CA ALA A 143 6.12 -2.70 1.13
C ALA A 143 4.95 -3.53 1.66
N TYR A 144 5.23 -4.64 2.33
CA TYR A 144 4.22 -5.62 2.75
C TYR A 144 4.58 -6.20 4.11
N ALA A 145 3.77 -5.87 5.12
CA ALA A 145 3.81 -6.53 6.42
C ALA A 145 2.96 -7.80 6.36
N ILE A 146 3.63 -8.92 6.09
CA ILE A 146 2.99 -10.23 5.95
C ILE A 146 2.43 -10.67 7.29
N ARG A 147 1.27 -11.33 7.25
CA ARG A 147 0.61 -11.89 8.43
C ARG A 147 1.57 -12.80 9.21
N ALA A 148 1.57 -12.67 10.54
CA ALA A 148 2.58 -13.30 11.41
C ALA A 148 2.62 -14.84 11.37
N ASP A 149 1.55 -15.50 10.91
CA ASP A 149 1.47 -16.96 10.75
C ASP A 149 1.96 -17.45 9.37
N ARG A 150 2.50 -16.55 8.53
CA ARG A 150 3.02 -16.87 7.18
C ARG A 150 4.51 -16.58 7.09
N ASP A 151 5.17 -17.34 6.22
CA ASP A 151 6.59 -17.15 5.93
C ASP A 151 6.80 -16.00 4.93
N VAL A 152 7.59 -15.01 5.32
CA VAL A 152 7.88 -13.80 4.52
C VAL A 152 8.69 -14.12 3.25
N HIS A 153 9.59 -15.10 3.28
CA HIS A 153 10.39 -15.52 2.14
C HIS A 153 9.55 -16.31 1.14
N ASP A 154 8.58 -17.10 1.61
CA ASP A 154 7.60 -17.74 0.73
C ASP A 154 6.65 -16.72 0.11
N ALA A 155 6.17 -15.77 0.92
CA ALA A 155 5.32 -14.68 0.45
C ALA A 155 5.98 -13.86 -0.67
N LEU A 156 7.29 -13.58 -0.58
CA LEU A 156 8.06 -12.85 -1.59
C LEU A 156 7.89 -13.44 -3.00
N LYS A 157 7.77 -14.77 -3.13
CA LYS A 157 7.58 -15.43 -4.42
C LYS A 157 6.28 -15.01 -5.11
N GLY A 158 5.24 -14.66 -4.32
CA GLY A 158 3.94 -14.21 -4.81
C GLY A 158 4.00 -12.97 -5.68
N LEU A 159 5.04 -12.14 -5.55
CA LEU A 159 5.28 -10.97 -6.42
C LEU A 159 5.70 -11.36 -7.85
N SER A 160 5.87 -12.64 -8.15
CA SER A 160 6.28 -13.16 -9.46
C SER A 160 5.31 -14.21 -10.02
N ASP A 161 4.10 -14.33 -9.44
CA ASP A 161 3.13 -15.36 -9.84
C ASP A 161 2.64 -15.22 -11.28
N PHE A 162 2.70 -14.01 -11.86
CA PHE A 162 2.34 -13.75 -13.24
C PHE A 162 3.43 -12.96 -13.96
N SER A 163 3.77 -13.39 -15.18
CA SER A 163 4.75 -12.72 -16.04
C SER A 163 4.14 -11.64 -16.94
N GLU A 164 2.85 -11.76 -17.27
CA GLU A 164 2.15 -10.87 -18.18
C GLU A 164 0.83 -10.40 -17.60
N THR A 165 0.47 -9.15 -17.93
CA THR A 165 -0.75 -8.51 -17.43
C THR A 165 -1.53 -7.88 -18.57
N TYR A 166 -2.82 -8.23 -18.66
CA TYR A 166 -3.69 -7.71 -19.72
C TYR A 166 -4.04 -6.23 -19.52
N GLN A 167 -4.47 -5.88 -18.31
CA GLN A 167 -4.96 -4.54 -17.97
C GLN A 167 -3.81 -3.56 -17.69
N ALA A 168 -4.05 -2.27 -17.91
CA ALA A 168 -3.16 -1.23 -17.40
C ALA A 168 -3.35 -1.02 -15.89
N SER A 169 -2.31 -0.58 -15.19
CA SER A 169 -2.34 -0.19 -13.79
C SER A 169 -1.15 0.74 -13.47
N VAL A 170 -0.88 1.02 -12.19
CA VAL A 170 0.22 1.89 -11.74
C VAL A 170 1.59 1.40 -12.22
N ASP A 171 1.83 0.11 -12.12
CA ASP A 171 3.08 -0.55 -12.54
C ASP A 171 3.29 -0.54 -14.06
N GLN A 172 2.20 -0.71 -14.82
CA GLN A 172 2.24 -0.77 -16.27
C GLN A 172 1.05 0.00 -16.87
N LYS A 173 1.33 1.21 -17.37
CA LYS A 173 0.31 2.17 -17.82
C LYS A 173 -0.33 1.82 -19.15
N VAL A 174 0.29 0.97 -19.97
CA VAL A 174 -0.22 0.58 -21.29
C VAL A 174 -0.84 -0.81 -21.18
N PRO A 175 -2.09 -1.04 -21.63
CA PRO A 175 -2.68 -2.38 -21.61
C PRO A 175 -2.08 -3.27 -22.70
N LEU A 176 -2.09 -4.60 -22.50
CA LEU A 176 -1.39 -5.56 -23.35
C LEU A 176 -1.76 -5.45 -24.85
N PHE A 177 -3.04 -5.26 -25.16
CA PHE A 177 -3.52 -5.14 -26.54
C PHE A 177 -2.95 -3.93 -27.30
N ARG A 178 -2.40 -2.93 -26.59
CA ARG A 178 -1.69 -1.79 -27.18
C ARG A 178 -0.16 -1.96 -27.17
N ARG A 179 0.37 -2.95 -26.43
CA ARG A 179 1.82 -3.23 -26.37
C ARG A 179 2.28 -4.01 -27.59
N HIS A 180 1.43 -4.88 -28.12
CA HIS A 180 1.72 -5.59 -29.36
C HIS A 180 1.31 -4.74 -30.57
N ALA A 181 2.31 -4.23 -31.30
CA ALA A 181 2.08 -3.70 -32.62
C ALA A 181 1.60 -4.85 -33.51
N ARG A 182 0.34 -4.82 -33.94
CA ARG A 182 -0.11 -5.72 -35.00
C ARG A 182 0.58 -5.25 -36.27
N PRO A 183 1.43 -6.07 -36.93
CA PRO A 183 1.97 -5.69 -38.22
C PRO A 183 0.79 -5.45 -39.15
N VAL A 184 0.63 -4.20 -39.60
CA VAL A 184 -0.32 -3.88 -40.66
C VAL A 184 0.31 -4.47 -41.91
N PRO A 185 -0.31 -5.47 -42.58
CA PRO A 185 0.20 -5.92 -43.85
C PRO A 185 0.24 -4.71 -44.78
N ALA A 186 1.37 -4.51 -45.46
CA ALA A 186 1.53 -3.44 -46.44
C ALA A 186 0.32 -3.47 -47.38
N THR A 187 -0.35 -2.33 -47.51
CA THR A 187 -1.44 -2.13 -48.47
C THR A 187 -0.99 -2.72 -49.81
N ALA A 188 -1.63 -3.82 -50.24
CA ALA A 188 -1.48 -4.27 -51.60
C ALA A 188 -1.89 -3.10 -52.49
N ASN A 189 -0.97 -2.65 -53.35
CA ASN A 189 -1.26 -1.64 -54.35
C ASN A 189 -2.53 -2.07 -55.09
N ASN A 190 -3.60 -1.32 -54.91
CA ASN A 190 -4.79 -1.48 -55.72
C ASN A 190 -4.54 -0.83 -57.08
N ASP A 191 -3.64 -1.43 -57.86
CA ASP A 191 -3.51 -1.19 -59.29
C ASP A 191 -4.53 -2.07 -60.02
N GLY A 192 -5.80 -1.96 -59.61
CA GLY A 192 -6.93 -2.61 -60.26
C GLY A 192 -7.39 -1.78 -61.44
N ALA A 193 -6.84 -2.07 -62.62
CA ALA A 193 -7.33 -1.56 -63.90
C ALA A 193 -8.83 -1.83 -64.04
N GLY A 194 -9.56 -0.81 -64.51
CA GLY A 194 -11.00 -0.88 -64.70
C GLY A 194 -11.46 -1.91 -65.73
N ILE A 195 -12.74 -2.24 -65.63
CA ILE A 195 -13.68 -2.46 -66.74
C ILE A 195 -15.08 -2.13 -66.23
#